data_AF-A0A6P4CVP9-F1
#
_entry.id   AF-A0A6P4CVP9-F1
#
_cell.length_a   1.000
_cell.length_b   1.000
_cell.length_c   1.000
_cell.angle_alpha   90.00
_cell.angle_beta   90.00
_cell.angle_gamma   90.00
#
_symmetry.space_group_name_H-M   'P 1'
#
loop_
_entity.id
_entity.type
_entity.pdbx_description
1 polymer ?
#
loop_
_entity_poly.entity_id
_entity_poly.type
_entity_poly.pdbx_seq_one_letter_code
_entity_poly.pdbx_strand_id
1 'polypeptide(L)'
;MGSQTAKIYRDLARAVKKHIVNGKEHTNPHFLDFVSSEFHKNPNLLDTAALEQKLKLARDYTLMLNSVHHHKELLFSYNIAVDRSDEVRRTLGKSAASVGLRLPEVYQP
;
A
#
# COMPACT_ATOMS: atom_id res chain seq x y z
N MET A 1 -27.79 12.02 7.73
CA MET A 1 -26.37 12.39 7.53
C MET A 1 -25.34 11.32 7.93
N GLY A 2 -25.62 10.39 8.88
CA GLY A 2 -24.61 9.42 9.36
C GLY A 2 -24.15 8.30 8.39
N SER A 3 -24.96 7.92 7.41
CA SER A 3 -24.64 6.80 6.49
C SER A 3 -23.44 7.09 5.57
N GLN A 4 -23.33 8.33 5.07
CA GLN A 4 -22.29 8.69 4.12
C GLN A 4 -20.92 8.83 4.80
N THR A 5 -20.87 9.41 6.00
CA THR A 5 -19.64 9.53 6.81
C THR A 5 -19.11 8.15 7.21
N ALA A 6 -20.00 7.25 7.65
CA ALA A 6 -19.62 5.87 7.98
C ALA A 6 -19.10 5.10 6.75
N LYS A 7 -19.63 5.36 5.55
CA LYS A 7 -19.10 4.79 4.31
C LYS A 7 -17.68 5.30 4.03
N ILE A 8 -17.45 6.61 4.08
CA ILE A 8 -16.11 7.20 3.86
C ILE A 8 -15.09 6.64 4.86
N TYR A 9 -15.45 6.56 6.14
CA TYR A 9 -14.59 5.99 7.17
C TYR A 9 -14.20 4.54 6.84
N ARG A 10 -15.19 3.69 6.49
CA ARG A 10 -14.94 2.29 6.14
C ARG A 10 -14.06 2.16 4.91
N ASP A 11 -14.28 2.98 3.89
CA ASP A 11 -13.51 2.96 2.65
C ASP A 11 -12.04 3.37 2.91
N LEU A 12 -11.83 4.44 3.68
CA LEU A 12 -10.51 4.89 4.08
C LEU A 12 -9.79 3.87 4.96
N ALA A 13 -10.45 3.39 6.02
CA ALA A 13 -9.87 2.40 6.94
C ALA A 13 -9.49 1.11 6.20
N ARG A 14 -10.30 0.67 5.23
CA ARG A 14 -9.98 -0.48 4.38
C ARG A 14 -8.75 -0.22 3.52
N ALA A 15 -8.66 0.94 2.87
CA ALA A 15 -7.52 1.29 2.03
C ALA A 15 -6.22 1.37 2.85
N VAL A 16 -6.25 2.05 4.00
CA VAL A 16 -5.11 2.16 4.93
C VAL A 16 -4.68 0.78 5.45
N LYS A 17 -5.63 -0.07 5.86
CA LYS A 17 -5.33 -1.44 6.29
C LYS A 17 -4.64 -2.24 5.19
N LYS A 18 -5.16 -2.17 3.96
CA LYS A 18 -4.65 -2.92 2.81
C LYS A 18 -3.24 -2.48 2.40
N HIS A 19 -3.01 -1.17 2.34
CA HIS A 19 -1.85 -0.59 1.67
C HIS A 19 -0.74 -0.15 2.62
N ILE A 20 -1.08 0.27 3.84
CA ILE A 20 -0.12 0.81 4.82
C ILE A 20 0.14 -0.22 5.93
N VAL A 21 -0.91 -0.79 6.53
CA VAL A 21 -0.77 -1.69 7.68
C VAL A 21 -0.29 -3.07 7.25
N ASN A 22 -0.90 -3.66 6.23
CA ASN A 22 -0.51 -4.98 5.72
C ASN A 22 0.61 -4.89 4.67
N GLY A 23 1.41 -3.81 4.70
CA GLY A 23 2.55 -3.63 3.80
C GLY A 23 3.65 -4.69 4.04
N LYS A 24 4.45 -4.94 3.00
CA LYS A 24 5.49 -6.00 3.01
C LYS A 24 6.64 -5.75 3.99
N GLU A 25 6.87 -4.49 4.41
CA GLU A 25 8.06 -4.10 5.16
C GLU A 25 7.81 -4.05 6.67
N HIS A 26 6.72 -3.41 7.14
CA HIS A 26 6.38 -3.34 8.56
C HIS A 26 4.86 -3.16 8.80
N THR A 27 4.30 -3.88 9.77
CA THR A 27 2.94 -3.64 10.26
C THR A 27 2.88 -2.38 11.13
N ASN A 28 2.19 -1.34 10.65
CA ASN A 28 2.04 -0.06 11.34
C ASN A 28 0.58 0.19 11.79
N PRO A 29 0.11 -0.41 12.90
CA PRO A 29 -1.29 -0.30 13.33
C PRO A 29 -1.71 1.13 13.71
N HIS A 30 -0.75 1.97 14.14
CA HIS A 30 -0.99 3.35 14.57
C HIS A 30 -1.71 4.23 13.53
N PHE A 31 -1.58 3.92 12.23
CA PHE A 31 -2.31 4.66 11.19
C PHE A 31 -3.82 4.42 11.24
N LEU A 32 -4.27 3.19 11.56
CA LEU A 32 -5.69 2.90 11.72
C LEU A 32 -6.25 3.53 13.00
N ASP A 33 -5.45 3.52 14.07
CA ASP A 33 -5.80 4.18 15.33
C ASP A 33 -5.93 5.70 15.12
N PHE A 34 -4.99 6.29 14.38
CA PHE A 34 -5.05 7.71 14.01
C PHE A 34 -6.31 8.05 13.23
N VAL A 35 -6.60 7.32 12.14
CA VAL A 35 -7.83 7.53 11.34
C VAL A 35 -9.07 7.38 12.21
N SER A 36 -9.12 6.37 13.07
CA SER A 36 -10.27 6.18 13.97
C SER A 36 -10.39 7.34 14.96
N SER A 37 -9.28 7.80 15.55
CA SER A 37 -9.28 8.95 16.46
C SER A 37 -9.76 10.24 15.79
N GLU A 38 -9.36 10.50 14.55
CA GLU A 38 -9.76 11.70 13.81
C GLU A 38 -11.27 11.72 13.52
N PHE A 39 -11.86 10.57 13.20
CA PHE A 39 -13.31 10.48 13.00
C PHE A 39 -14.09 10.60 14.32
N HIS A 40 -13.51 10.22 15.46
CA HIS A 40 -14.14 10.33 16.79
C HIS A 40 -13.94 11.68 17.47
N LYS A 41 -12.93 12.47 17.11
CA LYS A 41 -12.67 13.83 17.66
C LYS A 41 -13.63 14.91 17.16
N ASN A 42 -14.36 14.64 16.08
CA ASN A 42 -15.16 15.64 15.36
C ASN A 42 -16.70 15.55 15.53
N PRO A 43 -17.29 15.02 16.63
CA PRO A 43 -18.74 14.80 16.70
C PRO A 43 -19.55 16.10 16.87
N ASN A 44 -18.91 17.18 17.34
CA ASN A 44 -19.57 18.45 17.68
C ASN A 44 -19.17 19.62 16.76
N LEU A 45 -18.63 19.35 15.57
CA LEU A 45 -18.36 20.41 14.59
C LEU A 45 -19.70 20.99 14.11
N LEU A 46 -20.10 22.12 14.71
CA LEU A 46 -21.27 22.92 14.32
C LEU A 46 -21.11 23.53 12.93
N ASP A 47 -19.88 23.67 12.46
CA ASP A 47 -19.57 24.13 11.12
C ASP A 47 -19.66 23.00 10.09
N THR A 48 -20.78 23.01 9.37
CA THR A 48 -21.08 22.08 8.28
C THR A 48 -20.07 22.17 7.13
N ALA A 49 -19.52 23.36 6.84
CA ALA A 49 -18.57 23.55 5.75
C ALA A 49 -17.21 22.91 6.07
N ALA A 50 -16.70 23.12 7.28
CA ALA A 50 -15.47 22.46 7.74
C ALA A 50 -15.61 20.93 7.77
N LEU A 51 -16.79 20.42 8.15
CA LEU A 51 -17.07 18.97 8.12
C LEU A 51 -17.02 18.43 6.69
N GLU A 52 -17.69 19.09 5.74
CA GLU A 52 -17.68 18.68 4.33
C GLU A 52 -16.26 18.69 3.74
N GLN A 53 -15.45 19.69 4.07
CA GLN A 53 -14.04 19.75 3.64
C GLN A 53 -13.23 18.57 4.18
N LYS A 54 -13.37 18.22 5.46
CA LYS A 54 -12.69 17.04 6.04
C LYS A 54 -13.16 15.73 5.40
N LEU A 55 -14.45 15.60 5.13
CA LEU A 55 -15.00 14.42 4.44
C LEU A 55 -14.50 14.32 3.00
N LYS A 56 -14.39 15.45 2.30
CA LYS A 56 -13.77 15.51 0.97
C LYS A 56 -12.31 15.08 1.02
N LEU A 57 -11.53 15.63 1.96
CA LEU A 57 -10.13 15.26 2.16
C LEU A 57 -9.95 13.75 2.38
N ALA A 58 -10.79 13.14 3.20
CA ALA A 58 -10.75 11.69 3.43
C ALA A 58 -11.03 10.88 2.15
N ARG A 59 -11.96 11.32 1.31
CA ARG A 59 -12.24 10.69 0.00
C ARG A 59 -11.07 10.85 -0.96
N ASP A 60 -10.54 12.07 -1.08
CA ASP A 60 -9.43 12.38 -1.99
C ASP A 60 -8.18 11.58 -1.61
N TYR A 61 -7.89 11.46 -0.30
CA TYR A 61 -6.80 10.64 0.19
C TYR A 61 -7.02 9.14 -0.08
N THR A 62 -8.25 8.64 0.09
CA THR A 62 -8.59 7.24 -0.24
C THR A 62 -8.37 6.96 -1.74
N LEU A 63 -8.79 7.88 -2.61
CA LEU A 63 -8.57 7.78 -4.05
C LEU A 63 -7.07 7.77 -4.37
N MET A 64 -6.31 8.73 -3.85
CA MET A 64 -4.86 8.83 -4.06
C MET A 64 -4.16 7.53 -3.64
N LEU A 65 -4.46 7.02 -2.44
CA LEU A 65 -3.81 5.83 -1.89
C LEU A 65 -4.04 4.60 -2.78
N ASN A 66 -5.28 4.39 -3.22
CA ASN A 66 -5.63 3.28 -4.11
C ASN A 66 -4.98 3.44 -5.49
N SER A 67 -5.00 4.64 -6.08
CA SER A 67 -4.42 4.90 -7.40
C SER A 67 -2.90 4.69 -7.41
N VAL A 68 -2.19 5.21 -6.40
CA VAL A 68 -0.73 5.01 -6.29
C VAL A 68 -0.38 3.53 -6.22
N HIS A 69 -1.09 2.76 -5.40
CA HIS A 69 -0.83 1.32 -5.30
C HIS A 69 -1.24 0.57 -6.56
N HIS A 70 -2.32 0.96 -7.22
CA HIS A 70 -2.70 0.37 -8.50
C HIS A 70 -1.63 0.60 -9.57
N HIS A 71 -1.10 1.83 -9.68
CA HIS A 71 -0.01 2.13 -10.60
C HIS A 71 1.29 1.40 -10.25
N LYS A 72 1.60 1.23 -8.95
CA LYS A 72 2.74 0.41 -8.50
C LYS A 72 2.61 -1.04 -8.98
N GLU A 73 1.46 -1.67 -8.76
CA GLU A 73 1.22 -3.04 -9.23
C GLU A 73 1.26 -3.14 -10.76
N LEU A 74 0.77 -2.11 -11.47
CA LEU A 74 0.84 -2.05 -12.92
C LEU A 74 2.30 -2.01 -13.42
N LEU A 75 3.15 -1.16 -12.83
CA LEU A 75 4.57 -1.10 -13.16
C LEU A 75 5.26 -2.45 -12.93
N PHE A 76 4.97 -3.10 -11.79
CA PHE A 76 5.47 -4.44 -11.50
C PHE A 76 4.99 -5.48 -12.52
N SER A 77 3.74 -5.39 -12.99
CA SER A 77 3.22 -6.31 -14.02
C SER A 77 3.95 -6.18 -15.36
N TYR A 78 4.46 -4.99 -15.68
CA TYR A 78 5.30 -4.75 -16.86
C TYR A 78 6.78 -5.06 -16.63
N ASN A 79 7.15 -5.61 -15.46
CA ASN A 79 8.53 -5.78 -15.03
C ASN A 79 9.35 -4.48 -15.03
N ILE A 80 8.67 -3.35 -14.83
CA ILE A 80 9.26 -2.04 -14.66
C ILE A 80 9.38 -1.82 -13.15
N ALA A 81 10.61 -1.57 -12.67
CA ALA A 81 10.94 -1.35 -11.25
C ALA A 81 10.94 -2.57 -10.30
N VAL A 82 11.05 -3.80 -10.81
CA VAL A 82 11.45 -4.97 -10.00
C VAL A 82 12.96 -5.18 -10.17
N ASP A 83 13.71 -5.21 -9.06
CA ASP A 83 15.10 -5.65 -9.09
C ASP A 83 15.14 -7.14 -9.44
N ARG A 84 15.45 -7.43 -10.70
CA ARG A 84 15.52 -8.79 -11.25
C ARG A 84 16.86 -9.46 -10.94
N SER A 85 17.77 -8.81 -10.22
CA SER A 85 19.09 -9.36 -9.91
C SER A 85 19.00 -10.74 -9.27
N ASP A 86 18.08 -10.92 -8.31
CA ASP A 86 17.90 -12.20 -7.63
C ASP A 86 17.24 -13.27 -8.51
N GLU A 87 16.27 -12.88 -9.33
CA GLU A 87 15.59 -13.80 -10.26
C GLU A 87 16.55 -14.27 -11.36
N VAL A 88 17.37 -13.35 -11.89
CA VAL A 88 18.44 -13.65 -12.85
C VAL A 88 19.49 -14.56 -12.20
N ARG A 89 19.94 -14.27 -10.96
CA ARG A 89 20.87 -15.14 -10.22
C ARG A 89 20.32 -16.55 -10.03
N ARG A 90 19.03 -16.68 -9.66
CA ARG A 90 18.37 -18.00 -9.53
C ARG A 90 18.29 -18.74 -10.86
N THR A 91 17.94 -18.04 -11.94
CA THR A 91 17.83 -18.64 -13.27
C THR A 91 19.20 -19.09 -13.77
N LEU A 92 20.24 -18.26 -13.60
CA LEU A 92 21.61 -18.59 -13.96
C LEU A 92 22.14 -19.80 -13.17
N GLY A 93 21.83 -19.89 -11.87
CA GLY A 93 22.18 -21.06 -11.06
C GLY A 93 21.51 -22.35 -11.52
N LYS A 94 20.23 -22.30 -11.89
CA LYS A 94 19.52 -23.45 -12.47
C LYS A 94 20.11 -23.87 -13.82
N SER A 95 20.40 -22.90 -14.69
CA SER A 95 21.01 -23.17 -16.00
C SER A 95 22.42 -23.76 -15.86
N ALA A 96 23.26 -23.20 -14.99
CA ALA A 96 24.60 -23.71 -14.72
C ALA A 96 24.55 -25.16 -14.19
N ALA A 97 23.67 -25.44 -13.21
CA ALA A 97 23.48 -26.78 -12.68
C ALA A 97 23.02 -27.78 -13.75
N SER A 98 22.16 -27.36 -14.69
CA SER A 98 21.66 -28.22 -15.78
C SER A 98 22.76 -28.67 -16.75
N VAL A 99 23.83 -27.88 -16.91
CA VAL A 99 24.98 -28.17 -17.78
C VAL A 99 26.19 -28.69 -17.01
N GLY A 100 26.03 -28.99 -15.70
CA GLY A 100 27.11 -29.49 -14.85
C GLY A 100 28.19 -28.44 -14.49
N LEU A 101 27.92 -27.15 -14.72
CA LEU A 101 28.82 -26.05 -14.41
C LEU A 101 28.44 -25.41 -13.07
N ARG A 102 29.43 -24.95 -12.31
CA ARG A 102 29.21 -24.19 -11.06
C ARG A 102 29.27 -22.69 -11.34
N LEU A 103 28.47 -21.92 -10.62
CA LEU A 103 28.54 -20.46 -10.64
C LEU A 103 29.89 -19.97 -10.05
N PRO A 104 30.50 -18.92 -10.63
CA PRO A 104 31.68 -18.26 -10.05
C PRO A 104 31.40 -17.76 -8.63
N GLU A 105 32.43 -17.68 -7.78
CA GLU A 105 32.31 -17.29 -6.36
C GLU A 105 31.57 -15.95 -6.15
N VAL A 106 31.70 -15.01 -7.09
CA VAL A 106 31.03 -13.70 -7.10
C VAL A 106 29.49 -13.79 -7.07
N TYR A 107 28.93 -14.93 -7.43
CA TYR A 107 27.48 -15.19 -7.50
C TYR A 107 26.99 -16.22 -6.47
N GLN A 108 27.87 -16.72 -5.60
CA GLN A 108 27.47 -17.54 -4.46
C GLN A 108 26.86 -16.63 -3.36
N PRO A 109 25.87 -17.12 -2.59
CA PRO A 109 25.19 -16.33 -1.55
C PRO A 109 26.08 -16.00 -0.35
#